data_AF-A0A369B4N1-F1
#
_entry.id   AF-A0A369B4N1-F1
#
_cell.length_a   1.000
_cell.length_b   1.000
_cell.length_c   1.000
_cell.angle_alpha   90.00
_cell.angle_beta   90.00
_cell.angle_gamma   90.00
#
_symmetry.space_group_name_H-M   'P 1'
#
loop_
_entity.id
_entity.type
_entity.pdbx_description
1 polymer ?
#
loop_
_entity_poly.entity_id
_entity_poly.type
_entity_poly.pdbx_seq_one_letter_code
_entity_poly.pdbx_strand_id
1 'polypeptide(L)'
;MSNIPVLGEGVTVTKRTLNVFFVLDHSQSMSDDGRIGALNTAIPSTVEALKGIEAANPNLRIKIKVIKFSDTADFHVGGREGVDINAFTWHPLEVQGRTATAQAINLLCEELDLERMPKRGYAPVCVLVSDGYCTDPEKDYDRAIDRLNSLGWGKKAARIVITIGNDYDDASLRKFVNSRGSYINCQTPEQIIEYVRTATTEATEQRADSTAGAPDGNTSQGSGDSGGAAPNSGSGTADPDDVWM
;
A
#
# COMPACT_ATOMS: atom_id res chain seq x y z
N MET A 1 -21.26 54.95 -8.91
CA MET A 1 -21.59 53.51 -8.95
C MET A 1 -20.28 52.76 -9.03
N SER A 2 -19.74 52.35 -7.88
CA SER A 2 -18.43 51.69 -7.80
C SER A 2 -18.61 50.20 -8.07
N ASN A 3 -17.90 49.71 -9.09
CA ASN A 3 -17.91 48.31 -9.50
C ASN A 3 -16.98 47.52 -8.58
N ILE A 4 -17.55 46.69 -7.70
CA ILE A 4 -16.79 45.76 -6.86
C ILE A 4 -16.54 44.50 -7.69
N PRO A 5 -15.29 44.07 -7.89
CA PRO A 5 -15.03 42.80 -8.55
C PRO A 5 -15.47 41.66 -7.62
N VAL A 6 -16.42 40.85 -8.08
CA VAL A 6 -16.81 39.59 -7.44
C VAL A 6 -15.62 38.64 -7.57
N LEU A 7 -15.02 38.26 -6.43
CA LEU A 7 -13.97 37.26 -6.36
C LEU A 7 -14.52 35.92 -6.88
N GLY A 8 -13.78 35.35 -7.82
CA GLY A 8 -14.15 34.15 -8.55
C GLY A 8 -14.43 32.93 -7.68
N GLU A 9 -15.30 32.11 -8.23
CA GLU A 9 -15.80 30.80 -7.83
C GLU A 9 -14.86 29.99 -6.91
N GLY A 10 -15.45 29.49 -5.81
CA GLY A 10 -14.77 28.65 -4.84
C GLY A 10 -14.08 27.46 -5.51
N VAL A 11 -12.76 27.39 -5.34
CA VAL A 11 -11.98 26.20 -5.67
C VAL A 11 -12.60 25.04 -4.90
N THR A 12 -13.29 24.14 -5.62
CA THR A 12 -13.77 22.89 -5.05
C THR A 12 -12.55 22.02 -4.78
N VAL A 13 -12.11 22.05 -3.53
CA VAL A 13 -11.05 21.18 -3.04
C VAL A 13 -11.52 19.73 -3.18
N THR A 14 -11.04 19.03 -4.20
CA THR A 14 -11.34 17.62 -4.40
C THR A 14 -10.54 16.81 -3.38
N LYS A 15 -11.24 16.26 -2.37
CA LYS A 15 -10.62 15.37 -1.39
C LYS A 15 -10.06 14.12 -2.09
N ARG A 16 -8.82 13.78 -1.77
CA ARG A 16 -8.18 12.54 -2.21
C ARG A 16 -8.35 11.47 -1.14
N THR A 17 -8.71 10.28 -1.58
CA THR A 17 -8.90 9.15 -0.67
C THR A 17 -7.58 8.43 -0.41
N LEU A 18 -7.29 8.19 0.87
CA LEU A 18 -6.32 7.21 1.35
C LEU A 18 -7.10 5.99 1.84
N ASN A 19 -6.81 4.82 1.28
CA ASN A 19 -7.34 3.56 1.80
C ASN A 19 -6.34 2.94 2.78
N VAL A 20 -6.79 2.66 3.99
CA VAL A 20 -6.02 1.92 5.01
C VAL A 20 -6.67 0.55 5.18
N PHE A 21 -5.90 -0.48 4.85
CA PHE A 21 -6.29 -1.88 4.98
C PHE A 21 -5.64 -2.47 6.21
N PHE A 22 -6.45 -2.98 7.14
CA PHE A 22 -6.00 -3.87 8.20
C PHE A 22 -6.28 -5.31 7.78
N VAL A 23 -5.26 -6.15 7.76
CA VAL A 23 -5.34 -7.58 7.45
C VAL A 23 -4.96 -8.33 8.73
N LEU A 24 -5.98 -8.84 9.42
CA LEU A 24 -5.89 -9.23 10.82
C LEU A 24 -6.05 -10.73 10.99
N ASP A 25 -5.02 -11.33 11.55
CA ASP A 25 -5.03 -12.72 11.97
C ASP A 25 -5.95 -12.89 13.18
N HIS A 26 -6.90 -13.80 13.08
CA HIS A 26 -7.71 -14.25 14.21
C HIS A 26 -7.70 -15.78 14.33
N SER A 27 -6.61 -16.40 13.90
CA SER A 27 -6.36 -17.84 14.05
C SER A 27 -6.34 -18.26 15.51
N GLN A 28 -6.42 -19.56 15.77
CA GLN A 28 -6.41 -20.09 17.13
C GLN A 28 -5.15 -19.71 17.92
N SER A 29 -3.98 -19.60 17.29
CA SER A 29 -2.72 -19.24 17.98
C SER A 29 -2.72 -17.83 18.57
N MET A 30 -3.60 -16.95 18.09
CA MET A 30 -3.83 -15.63 18.67
C MET A 30 -4.50 -15.68 20.07
N SER A 31 -4.91 -16.86 20.56
CA SER A 31 -5.39 -17.02 21.95
C SER A 31 -4.28 -16.86 22.98
N ASP A 32 -3.05 -17.11 22.56
CA ASP A 32 -1.93 -17.24 23.47
C ASP A 32 -1.48 -15.86 23.93
N ASP A 33 -1.01 -15.76 25.17
CA ASP A 33 -0.42 -14.55 25.76
C ASP A 33 -1.27 -13.26 25.63
N GLY A 34 -2.59 -13.38 25.45
CA GLY A 34 -3.48 -12.23 25.27
C GLY A 34 -3.32 -11.50 23.92
N ARG A 35 -2.70 -12.13 22.90
CA ARG A 35 -2.44 -11.52 21.57
C ARG A 35 -3.70 -10.96 20.91
N ILE A 36 -4.79 -11.73 20.89
CA ILE A 36 -6.07 -11.26 20.34
C ILE A 36 -6.64 -10.07 21.14
N GLY A 37 -6.40 -10.04 22.46
CA GLY A 37 -6.77 -8.93 23.32
C GLY A 37 -5.99 -7.65 22.96
N ALA A 38 -4.67 -7.77 22.81
CA ALA A 38 -3.82 -6.67 22.38
C ALA A 38 -4.23 -6.12 21.00
N LEU A 39 -4.56 -7.01 20.06
CA LEU A 39 -5.09 -6.63 18.74
C LEU A 39 -6.43 -5.88 18.87
N ASN A 40 -7.37 -6.42 19.66
CA ASN A 40 -8.68 -5.82 19.90
C ASN A 40 -8.61 -4.44 20.59
N THR A 41 -7.52 -4.15 21.31
CA THR A 41 -7.24 -2.82 21.86
C THR A 41 -6.52 -1.91 20.85
N ALA A 42 -5.53 -2.42 20.14
CA ALA A 42 -4.66 -1.62 19.29
C ALA A 42 -5.38 -1.07 18.05
N ILE A 43 -6.19 -1.87 17.37
CA ILE A 43 -6.85 -1.49 16.12
C ILE A 43 -7.80 -0.28 16.31
N PRO A 44 -8.79 -0.29 17.22
CA PRO A 44 -9.65 0.87 17.43
C PRO A 44 -8.88 2.12 17.88
N SER A 45 -7.87 1.97 18.75
CA SER A 45 -7.01 3.08 19.17
C SER A 45 -6.18 3.67 18.03
N THR A 46 -5.72 2.81 17.11
CA THR A 46 -5.03 3.24 15.90
C THR A 46 -5.96 4.04 15.01
N VAL A 47 -7.17 3.54 14.76
CA VAL A 47 -8.17 4.25 13.97
C VAL A 47 -8.51 5.61 14.59
N GLU A 48 -8.64 5.70 15.92
CA GLU A 48 -8.86 6.98 16.61
C GLU A 48 -7.70 7.95 16.38
N ALA A 49 -6.45 7.49 16.47
CA ALA A 49 -5.28 8.31 16.17
C ALA A 49 -5.26 8.81 14.71
N LEU A 50 -5.70 7.99 13.76
CA LEU A 50 -5.77 8.37 12.34
C LEU A 50 -6.84 9.43 12.07
N LYS A 51 -7.89 9.56 12.89
CA LYS A 51 -8.88 10.65 12.76
C LYS A 51 -8.22 12.02 12.90
N GLY A 52 -7.22 12.14 13.77
CA GLY A 52 -6.42 13.36 13.92
C GLY A 52 -5.67 13.77 12.64
N ILE A 53 -5.20 12.79 11.86
CA ILE A 53 -4.52 13.04 10.57
C ILE A 53 -5.52 13.58 9.54
N GLU A 54 -6.71 12.97 9.43
CA GLU A 54 -7.75 13.47 8.52
C GLU A 54 -8.22 14.88 8.92
N ALA A 55 -8.44 15.12 10.22
CA ALA A 55 -8.87 16.42 10.73
C ALA A 55 -7.83 17.53 10.45
N ALA A 56 -6.54 17.19 10.50
CA ALA A 56 -5.44 18.12 10.20
C ALA A 56 -5.22 18.36 8.71
N ASN A 57 -5.81 17.56 7.82
CA ASN A 57 -5.62 17.64 6.37
C ASN A 57 -6.96 17.77 5.61
N PRO A 58 -7.41 18.99 5.28
CA PRO A 58 -8.70 19.23 4.61
C PRO A 58 -8.88 18.52 3.26
N ASN A 59 -7.77 18.14 2.61
CA ASN A 59 -7.75 17.49 1.29
C ASN A 59 -7.74 15.97 1.40
N LEU A 60 -7.65 15.42 2.61
CA LEU A 60 -7.58 13.99 2.87
C LEU A 60 -8.96 13.44 3.20
N ARG A 61 -9.24 12.25 2.69
CA ARG A 61 -10.31 11.38 3.16
C ARG A 61 -9.73 10.02 3.48
N ILE A 62 -9.89 9.51 4.70
CA ILE A 62 -9.40 8.19 5.09
C ILE A 62 -10.56 7.19 5.05
N LYS A 63 -10.38 6.12 4.28
CA LYS A 63 -11.28 4.96 4.23
C LYS A 63 -10.61 3.78 4.90
N ILE A 64 -11.31 3.17 5.86
CA ILE A 64 -10.84 1.98 6.58
C ILE A 64 -11.51 0.74 5.99
N LYS A 65 -10.70 -0.28 5.72
CA LYS A 65 -11.13 -1.63 5.35
C LYS A 65 -10.43 -2.63 6.26
N VAL A 66 -11.20 -3.50 6.92
CA VAL A 66 -10.64 -4.54 7.78
C VAL A 66 -10.96 -5.89 7.17
N ILE A 67 -9.92 -6.63 6.81
CA ILE A 67 -9.97 -8.04 6.45
C ILE A 67 -9.56 -8.82 7.69
N LYS A 68 -10.38 -9.79 8.10
CA LYS A 68 -10.00 -10.80 9.10
C LYS A 68 -9.72 -12.11 8.40
N PHE A 69 -8.77 -12.89 8.89
CA PHE A 69 -8.52 -14.21 8.35
C PHE A 69 -8.19 -15.26 9.42
N SER A 70 -8.70 -16.46 9.20
CA SER A 70 -8.37 -17.68 9.92
C SER A 70 -8.30 -18.82 8.91
N ASP A 71 -9.34 -19.68 8.80
CA ASP A 71 -9.42 -20.70 7.74
C ASP A 71 -9.74 -20.09 6.36
N THR A 72 -10.49 -18.99 6.36
CA THR A 72 -10.82 -18.16 5.20
C THR A 72 -10.51 -16.69 5.50
N ALA A 73 -10.56 -15.85 4.48
CA ALA A 73 -10.43 -14.40 4.63
C ALA A 73 -11.70 -13.67 4.20
N ASP A 74 -12.18 -12.77 5.05
CA ASP A 74 -13.43 -12.03 4.84
C ASP A 74 -13.33 -10.62 5.41
N PHE A 75 -14.22 -9.73 4.97
CA PHE A 75 -14.32 -8.40 5.56
C PHE A 75 -14.93 -8.47 6.95
N HIS A 76 -14.24 -7.85 7.91
CA HIS A 76 -14.76 -7.59 9.26
C HIS A 76 -15.43 -6.22 9.35
N VAL A 77 -14.84 -5.19 8.72
CA VAL A 77 -15.36 -3.82 8.71
C VAL A 77 -15.19 -3.20 7.33
N GLY A 78 -16.21 -2.47 6.89
CA GLY A 78 -16.18 -1.60 5.71
C GLY A 78 -16.50 -2.29 4.38
N GLY A 79 -16.28 -3.60 4.26
CA GLY A 79 -16.51 -4.31 3.00
C GLY A 79 -15.68 -3.73 1.84
N ARG A 80 -16.16 -3.94 0.61
CA ARG A 80 -15.48 -3.47 -0.60
C ARG A 80 -15.48 -1.95 -0.77
N GLU A 81 -16.46 -1.25 -0.21
CA GLU A 81 -16.54 0.23 -0.29
C GLU A 81 -15.65 0.92 0.75
N GLY A 82 -15.38 0.25 1.87
CA GLY A 82 -14.71 0.84 3.03
C GLY A 82 -15.62 1.82 3.79
N VAL A 83 -15.33 1.98 5.08
CA VAL A 83 -16.02 2.98 5.93
C VAL A 83 -15.22 4.26 6.03
N ASP A 84 -15.91 5.39 6.09
CA ASP A 84 -15.26 6.63 6.52
C ASP A 84 -14.72 6.47 7.93
N ILE A 85 -13.52 6.99 8.16
CA ILE A 85 -12.84 6.82 9.45
C ILE A 85 -13.67 7.31 10.65
N ASN A 86 -14.49 8.35 10.46
CA ASN A 86 -15.38 8.90 11.50
C ASN A 86 -16.62 8.03 11.77
N ALA A 87 -16.93 7.09 10.88
CA ALA A 87 -18.02 6.13 11.02
C ALA A 87 -17.53 4.72 11.43
N PHE A 88 -16.23 4.56 11.68
CA PHE A 88 -15.66 3.29 12.07
C PHE A 88 -16.23 2.80 13.42
N THR A 89 -16.69 1.56 13.44
CA THR A 89 -17.16 0.86 14.65
C THR A 89 -16.44 -0.48 14.74
N TRP A 90 -15.96 -0.82 15.94
CA TRP A 90 -15.21 -2.05 16.18
C TRP A 90 -16.05 -3.08 16.92
N HIS A 91 -16.02 -4.31 16.40
CA HIS A 91 -16.49 -5.50 17.10
C HIS A 91 -15.27 -6.35 17.42
N PRO A 92 -15.02 -6.74 18.69
CA PRO A 92 -13.88 -7.56 19.03
C PRO A 92 -13.84 -8.86 18.21
N LEU A 93 -12.66 -9.20 17.72
CA LEU A 93 -12.42 -10.49 17.07
C LEU A 93 -12.28 -11.59 18.10
N GLU A 94 -12.85 -12.74 17.78
CA GLU A 94 -12.65 -14.00 18.49
C GLU A 94 -11.73 -14.90 17.68
N VAL A 95 -10.94 -15.70 18.38
CA VAL A 95 -10.00 -16.64 17.79
C VAL A 95 -10.73 -17.88 17.26
N GLN A 96 -10.29 -18.40 16.13
CA GLN A 96 -10.74 -19.69 15.61
C GLN A 96 -9.83 -20.18 14.49
N GLY A 97 -9.90 -21.46 14.17
CA GLY A 97 -9.37 -21.99 12.92
C GLY A 97 -7.85 -21.88 12.78
N ARG A 98 -7.40 -22.01 11.54
CA ARG A 98 -5.99 -21.97 11.13
C ARG A 98 -5.58 -20.56 10.68
N THR A 99 -4.44 -20.45 10.01
CA THR A 99 -3.83 -19.18 9.61
C THR A 99 -3.64 -19.15 8.09
N ALA A 100 -4.72 -18.88 7.35
CA ALA A 100 -4.76 -18.85 5.89
C ALA A 100 -4.35 -17.48 5.32
N THR A 101 -3.10 -17.10 5.56
CA THR A 101 -2.55 -15.79 5.16
C THR A 101 -2.58 -15.56 3.64
N ALA A 102 -2.39 -16.59 2.82
CA ALA A 102 -2.43 -16.47 1.36
C ALA A 102 -3.83 -16.08 0.87
N GLN A 103 -4.89 -16.56 1.52
CA GLN A 103 -6.27 -16.15 1.21
C GLN A 103 -6.50 -14.68 1.54
N ALA A 104 -5.98 -14.20 2.67
CA ALA A 104 -6.06 -12.80 3.08
C ALA A 104 -5.35 -11.86 2.10
N ILE A 105 -4.14 -12.25 1.65
CA ILE A 105 -3.38 -11.51 0.63
C ILE A 105 -4.13 -11.50 -0.70
N ASN A 106 -4.78 -12.60 -1.08
CA ASN A 106 -5.56 -12.65 -2.31
C ASN A 106 -6.79 -11.74 -2.28
N LEU A 107 -7.50 -11.67 -1.15
CA LEU A 107 -8.60 -10.73 -0.97
C LEU A 107 -8.09 -9.27 -0.99
N LEU A 108 -6.96 -8.99 -0.35
CA LEU A 108 -6.31 -7.69 -0.45
C LEU A 108 -5.96 -7.34 -1.91
N CYS A 109 -5.45 -8.29 -2.68
CA CYS A 109 -5.12 -8.09 -4.10
C CYS A 109 -6.35 -7.74 -4.94
N GLU A 110 -7.53 -8.30 -4.65
CA GLU A 110 -8.77 -7.91 -5.34
C GLU A 110 -9.10 -6.43 -5.09
N GLU A 111 -8.91 -5.96 -3.87
CA GLU A 111 -9.22 -4.58 -3.49
C GLU A 111 -8.20 -3.57 -4.00
N LEU A 112 -6.95 -4.01 -4.22
CA LEU A 112 -5.88 -3.20 -4.81
C LEU A 112 -5.88 -3.22 -6.34
N ASP A 113 -6.85 -3.87 -6.96
CA ASP A 113 -7.04 -3.81 -8.40
C ASP A 113 -7.31 -2.36 -8.87
N LEU A 114 -6.85 -2.03 -10.08
CA LEU A 114 -7.03 -0.69 -10.67
C LEU A 114 -8.52 -0.32 -10.82
N GLU A 115 -9.40 -1.30 -11.03
CA GLU A 115 -10.85 -1.07 -11.15
C GLU A 115 -11.52 -0.79 -9.80
N ARG A 116 -10.90 -1.23 -8.69
CA ARG A 116 -11.43 -1.09 -7.32
C ARG A 116 -10.85 0.08 -6.55
N MET A 117 -9.73 0.64 -7.02
CA MET A 117 -9.08 1.78 -6.40
C MET A 117 -9.40 3.10 -7.12
N PRO A 118 -9.43 4.24 -6.41
CA PRO A 118 -9.67 5.53 -7.04
C PRO A 118 -8.55 5.86 -8.04
N LYS A 119 -8.92 6.34 -9.24
CA LYS A 119 -7.96 6.79 -10.27
C LYS A 119 -6.97 7.85 -9.77
N ARG A 120 -7.39 8.66 -8.79
CA ARG A 120 -6.56 9.66 -8.11
C ARG A 120 -6.78 9.53 -6.61
N GLY A 121 -5.83 8.89 -5.95
CA GLY A 121 -5.82 8.68 -4.50
C GLY A 121 -4.42 8.75 -3.92
N TYR A 122 -4.31 8.62 -2.62
CA TYR A 122 -3.01 8.38 -1.99
C TYR A 122 -2.63 6.91 -2.14
N ALA A 123 -1.32 6.63 -2.05
CA ALA A 123 -0.85 5.25 -1.96
C ALA A 123 -1.49 4.56 -0.75
N PRO A 124 -2.10 3.37 -0.90
CA PRO A 124 -2.77 2.70 0.21
C PRO A 124 -1.76 2.27 1.28
N VAL A 125 -2.22 2.22 2.53
CA VAL A 125 -1.47 1.60 3.63
C VAL A 125 -2.08 0.23 3.88
N CYS A 126 -1.27 -0.82 3.86
CA CYS A 126 -1.70 -2.20 4.10
C CYS A 126 -0.95 -2.73 5.32
N VAL A 127 -1.67 -3.04 6.40
CA VAL A 127 -1.11 -3.47 7.68
C VAL A 127 -1.52 -4.93 7.91
N LEU A 128 -0.57 -5.84 7.80
CA LEU A 128 -0.73 -7.25 8.19
C LEU A 128 -0.36 -7.39 9.67
N VAL A 129 -1.27 -7.93 10.47
CA VAL A 129 -1.07 -8.23 11.89
C VAL A 129 -1.23 -9.73 12.10
N SER A 130 -0.19 -10.42 12.54
CA SER A 130 -0.19 -11.88 12.72
C SER A 130 0.85 -12.32 13.74
N ASP A 131 0.66 -13.49 14.35
CA ASP A 131 1.68 -14.17 15.16
C ASP A 131 2.52 -15.18 14.34
N GLY A 132 2.30 -15.23 13.02
CA GLY A 132 3.35 -15.52 12.05
C GLY A 132 3.57 -16.96 11.61
N TYR A 133 2.57 -17.83 11.70
CA TYR A 133 2.66 -19.17 11.11
C TYR A 133 1.61 -19.38 10.03
N CYS A 134 1.93 -19.04 8.78
CA CYS A 134 1.05 -19.33 7.65
C CYS A 134 0.86 -20.85 7.51
N THR A 135 -0.39 -21.29 7.42
CA THR A 135 -0.74 -22.71 7.27
C THR A 135 -1.13 -23.11 5.85
N ASP A 136 -1.16 -22.15 4.92
CA ASP A 136 -1.33 -22.42 3.50
C ASP A 136 -0.09 -23.15 2.94
N PRO A 137 -0.22 -23.91 1.83
CA PRO A 137 0.94 -24.40 1.11
C PRO A 137 1.87 -23.25 0.70
N GLU A 138 3.19 -23.41 0.89
CA GLU A 138 4.19 -22.37 0.58
C GLU A 138 4.03 -21.78 -0.83
N LYS A 139 3.79 -22.64 -1.83
CA LYS A 139 3.51 -22.25 -3.23
C LYS A 139 2.31 -21.31 -3.40
N ASP A 140 1.31 -21.42 -2.55
CA ASP A 140 0.09 -20.61 -2.62
C ASP A 140 0.31 -19.25 -1.98
N TYR A 141 1.10 -19.20 -0.89
CA TYR A 141 1.58 -17.96 -0.30
C TYR A 141 2.46 -17.18 -1.28
N ASP A 142 3.48 -17.83 -1.86
CA ASP A 142 4.39 -17.19 -2.83
C ASP A 142 3.62 -16.64 -4.04
N ARG A 143 2.66 -17.40 -4.58
CA ARG A 143 1.79 -16.92 -5.66
C ARG A 143 0.96 -15.69 -5.25
N ALA A 144 0.48 -15.63 -4.01
CA ALA A 144 -0.26 -14.48 -3.51
C ALA A 144 0.64 -13.24 -3.37
N ILE A 145 1.89 -13.41 -2.91
CA ILE A 145 2.90 -12.35 -2.86
C ILE A 145 3.27 -11.86 -4.26
N ASP A 146 3.51 -12.76 -5.21
CA ASP A 146 3.82 -12.41 -6.60
C ASP A 146 2.67 -11.62 -7.24
N ARG A 147 1.42 -12.04 -7.00
CA ARG A 147 0.24 -11.29 -7.43
C ARG A 147 0.25 -9.89 -6.82
N LEU A 148 0.41 -9.76 -5.51
CA LEU A 148 0.47 -8.46 -4.83
C LEU A 148 1.59 -7.56 -5.40
N ASN A 149 2.73 -8.15 -5.74
CA ASN A 149 3.88 -7.48 -6.36
C ASN A 149 3.65 -7.11 -7.81
N SER A 150 2.72 -7.73 -8.52
CA SER A 150 2.37 -7.38 -9.91
C SER A 150 1.42 -6.19 -10.02
N LEU A 151 0.59 -5.95 -9.00
CA LEU A 151 -0.43 -4.89 -9.00
C LEU A 151 0.18 -3.50 -8.92
N GLY A 152 -0.37 -2.55 -9.70
CA GLY A 152 0.09 -1.16 -9.69
C GLY A 152 -0.04 -0.50 -8.31
N TRP A 153 -1.21 -0.64 -7.67
CA TRP A 153 -1.40 -0.16 -6.29
C TRP A 153 -0.70 -1.03 -5.27
N GLY A 154 -0.60 -2.34 -5.50
CA GLY A 154 0.19 -3.24 -4.65
C GLY A 154 1.62 -2.76 -4.53
N LYS A 155 2.32 -2.48 -5.65
CA LYS A 155 3.70 -1.96 -5.64
C LYS A 155 3.83 -0.62 -4.93
N LYS A 156 2.82 0.24 -5.05
CA LYS A 156 2.80 1.58 -4.45
C LYS A 156 2.35 1.59 -2.99
N ALA A 157 1.72 0.54 -2.50
CA ALA A 157 1.23 0.48 -1.13
C ALA A 157 2.39 0.58 -0.13
N ALA A 158 2.18 1.26 0.99
CA ALA A 158 3.02 1.07 2.17
C ALA A 158 2.58 -0.24 2.85
N ARG A 159 3.42 -1.28 2.80
CA ARG A 159 3.07 -2.62 3.28
C ARG A 159 3.77 -2.93 4.59
N ILE A 160 3.01 -2.92 5.67
CA ILE A 160 3.52 -3.03 7.01
C ILE A 160 3.18 -4.41 7.55
N VAL A 161 4.15 -5.07 8.15
CA VAL A 161 3.91 -6.24 8.99
C VAL A 161 4.12 -5.86 10.44
N ILE A 162 3.16 -6.24 11.27
CA ILE A 162 3.20 -6.12 12.71
C ILE A 162 3.08 -7.53 13.27
N THR A 163 4.16 -8.03 13.88
CA THR A 163 4.09 -9.29 14.60
C THR A 163 3.62 -9.08 16.02
N ILE A 164 2.81 -10.00 16.53
CA ILE A 164 2.42 -10.04 17.94
C ILE A 164 2.92 -11.35 18.55
N GLY A 165 3.69 -11.25 19.65
CA GLY A 165 4.34 -12.40 20.28
C GLY A 165 5.81 -12.55 19.85
N ASN A 166 6.45 -13.61 20.34
CA ASN A 166 7.90 -13.81 20.22
C ASN A 166 8.31 -14.98 19.30
N ASP A 167 7.35 -15.80 18.88
CA ASP A 167 7.58 -16.99 18.08
C ASP A 167 6.82 -16.85 16.75
N TYR A 168 7.49 -16.43 15.69
CA TYR A 168 6.88 -16.24 14.36
C TYR A 168 7.84 -16.66 13.23
N ASP A 169 7.31 -17.10 12.08
CA ASP A 169 8.09 -17.29 10.85
C ASP A 169 8.40 -15.94 10.19
N ASP A 170 9.55 -15.40 10.59
CA ASP A 170 10.09 -14.13 10.12
C ASP A 170 10.32 -14.11 8.59
N ALA A 171 10.65 -15.25 7.96
CA ALA A 171 10.98 -15.28 6.55
C ALA A 171 9.74 -15.12 5.66
N SER A 172 8.66 -15.82 5.97
CA SER A 172 7.41 -15.74 5.20
C SER A 172 6.78 -14.37 5.33
N LEU A 173 6.63 -13.86 6.56
CA LEU A 173 6.01 -12.55 6.79
C LEU A 173 6.78 -11.40 6.11
N ARG A 174 8.11 -11.45 6.06
CA ARG A 174 8.92 -10.43 5.36
C ARG A 174 8.62 -10.32 3.88
N LYS A 175 8.18 -11.39 3.20
CA LYS A 175 7.80 -11.36 1.78
C LYS A 175 6.62 -10.40 1.50
N PHE A 176 5.78 -10.11 2.50
CA PHE A 176 4.69 -9.14 2.38
C PHE A 176 5.19 -7.70 2.23
N VAL A 177 6.29 -7.36 2.91
CA VAL A 177 6.86 -6.01 2.95
C VAL A 177 7.52 -5.67 1.61
N ASN A 178 7.33 -4.43 1.14
CA ASN A 178 8.02 -3.88 -0.04
C ASN A 178 8.97 -2.75 0.38
N SER A 179 9.60 -2.09 -0.59
CA SER A 179 10.54 -0.98 -0.35
C SER A 179 9.93 0.27 0.32
N ARG A 180 8.60 0.33 0.48
CA ARG A 180 7.86 1.44 1.13
C ARG A 180 7.18 0.99 2.42
N GLY A 181 7.48 -0.22 2.87
CA GLY A 181 6.89 -0.85 4.01
C GLY A 181 7.89 -1.04 5.14
N SER A 182 7.40 -1.55 6.26
CA SER A 182 8.20 -1.82 7.44
C SER A 182 7.82 -3.17 8.03
N TYR A 183 8.82 -3.87 8.55
CA TYR A 183 8.62 -5.07 9.37
C TYR A 183 8.84 -4.68 10.82
N ILE A 184 7.82 -4.85 11.65
CA ILE A 184 7.83 -4.36 13.03
C ILE A 184 7.49 -5.53 13.95
N ASN A 185 8.39 -5.79 14.89
CA ASN A 185 8.07 -6.58 16.06
C ASN A 185 7.47 -5.65 17.13
N CYS A 186 6.16 -5.76 17.34
CA CYS A 186 5.48 -4.98 18.35
C CYS A 186 5.35 -5.77 19.64
N GLN A 187 5.77 -5.13 20.72
CA GLN A 187 5.64 -5.62 22.09
C GLN A 187 4.45 -4.97 22.80
N THR A 188 3.96 -3.82 22.31
CA THR A 188 2.80 -3.14 22.89
C THR A 188 1.82 -2.56 21.85
N PRO A 189 0.52 -2.41 22.20
CA PRO A 189 -0.47 -1.73 21.36
C PRO A 189 -0.07 -0.31 20.93
N GLU A 190 0.63 0.44 21.78
CA GLU A 190 1.04 1.82 21.50
C GLU A 190 2.00 1.91 20.31
N GLN A 191 2.87 0.91 20.16
CA GLN A 191 3.78 0.82 19.02
C GLN A 191 3.00 0.64 17.72
N ILE A 192 1.96 -0.21 17.71
CA ILE A 192 1.07 -0.41 16.55
C ILE A 192 0.47 0.94 16.11
N ILE A 193 -0.03 1.72 17.08
CA ILE A 193 -0.62 3.03 16.83
C ILE A 193 0.42 3.97 16.21
N GLU A 194 1.62 4.04 16.77
CA GLU A 194 2.68 4.93 16.29
C GLU A 194 3.10 4.62 14.86
N TYR A 195 3.39 3.35 14.55
CA TYR A 195 3.86 2.97 13.23
C TYR A 195 2.80 3.17 12.14
N VAL A 196 1.55 2.80 12.42
CA VAL A 196 0.47 3.01 11.44
C VAL A 196 0.20 4.50 11.24
N ARG A 197 0.28 5.31 12.29
CA ARG A 197 0.19 6.78 12.19
C ARG A 197 1.29 7.34 11.30
N THR A 198 2.54 6.97 11.54
CA THR A 198 3.70 7.45 10.76
C THR A 198 3.58 7.06 9.29
N ALA A 199 3.31 5.79 9.00
CA ALA A 199 3.16 5.33 7.62
C ALA A 199 1.97 5.99 6.91
N THR A 200 0.87 6.27 7.64
CA THR A 200 -0.26 7.03 7.08
C THR A 200 0.15 8.45 6.74
N THR A 201 0.84 9.15 7.64
CA THR A 201 1.35 10.50 7.37
C THR A 201 2.26 10.51 6.14
N GLU A 202 3.25 9.61 6.05
CA GLU A 202 4.15 9.50 4.90
C GLU A 202 3.40 9.20 3.60
N ALA A 203 2.38 8.32 3.64
CA ALA A 203 1.54 8.03 2.49
C ALA A 203 0.73 9.25 2.01
N THR A 204 0.38 10.17 2.90
CA THR A 204 -0.33 11.42 2.54
C THR A 204 0.58 12.49 1.94
N GLU A 205 1.86 12.47 2.27
CA GLU A 205 2.87 13.33 1.63
C GLU A 205 3.18 12.84 0.20
N GLN A 206 3.11 11.53 -0.01
CA GLN A 206 3.40 10.88 -1.28
C GLN A 206 2.15 10.81 -2.16
N ARG A 207 2.02 11.77 -3.09
CA ARG A 207 0.97 11.74 -4.11
C ARG A 207 1.21 10.59 -5.09
N ALA A 208 0.34 9.59 -5.09
CA ALA A 208 0.35 8.55 -6.10
C ALA A 208 -0.50 8.97 -7.31
N ASP A 209 0.11 9.10 -8.49
CA ASP A 209 -0.62 9.06 -9.75
C ASP A 209 -0.63 7.62 -10.27
N SER A 210 -1.76 7.13 -10.77
CA SER A 210 -1.89 5.77 -11.30
C SER A 210 -1.50 5.72 -12.77
N THR A 211 -0.33 6.23 -13.14
CA THR A 211 0.25 5.93 -14.45
C THR A 211 0.91 4.56 -14.40
N ALA A 212 0.25 3.58 -15.01
CA ALA A 212 0.83 2.32 -15.42
C ALA A 212 0.57 2.19 -16.94
N GLY A 213 1.64 2.24 -17.74
CA GLY A 213 1.63 1.86 -19.14
C GLY A 213 1.46 2.98 -20.19
N ALA A 214 2.53 3.71 -20.47
CA ALA A 214 2.79 4.23 -21.81
C ALA A 214 4.28 3.95 -22.13
N PRO A 215 4.62 3.36 -23.29
CA PRO A 215 6.02 3.25 -23.68
C PRO A 215 6.54 4.67 -23.97
N ASP A 216 7.68 5.03 -23.40
CA ASP A 216 8.39 6.28 -23.65
C ASP A 216 8.79 6.36 -25.13
N GLY A 217 7.91 6.96 -25.94
CA GLY A 217 8.24 7.46 -27.26
C GLY A 217 9.01 8.76 -27.11
N ASN A 218 10.33 8.68 -27.02
CA ASN A 218 11.21 9.84 -27.05
C ASN A 218 10.97 10.64 -28.35
N THR A 219 10.35 11.81 -28.23
CA THR A 219 10.30 12.80 -29.31
C THR A 219 10.83 14.12 -28.74
N SER A 220 12.15 14.28 -28.74
CA SER A 220 12.75 15.60 -28.57
C SER A 220 12.72 16.33 -29.91
N GLN A 221 11.82 17.31 -29.95
CA GLN A 221 11.70 18.31 -30.99
C GLN A 221 12.78 19.38 -30.76
N GLY A 222 13.71 19.54 -31.70
CA GLY A 222 14.68 20.64 -31.75
C GLY A 222 14.64 21.29 -33.13
N SER A 223 14.16 22.52 -33.20
CA SER A 223 13.99 23.31 -34.43
C SER A 223 15.18 24.25 -34.68
N GLY A 224 15.58 24.38 -35.97
CA GLY A 224 16.41 25.45 -36.54
C GLY A 224 17.93 25.24 -36.35
N ASP A 225 18.83 25.38 -37.32
CA ASP A 225 18.85 26.27 -38.49
C ASP A 225 19.90 25.78 -39.52
N SER A 226 19.79 26.34 -40.71
CA SER A 226 20.32 26.06 -42.04
C SER A 226 21.82 26.31 -42.25
N GLY A 227 22.44 25.51 -43.12
CA GLY A 227 23.44 26.01 -44.07
C GLY A 227 24.74 25.21 -44.22
N GLY A 228 24.99 24.69 -45.44
CA GLY A 228 26.35 24.63 -45.99
C GLY A 228 26.90 23.26 -46.42
N ALA A 229 26.74 22.96 -47.71
CA ALA A 229 27.69 22.32 -48.64
C ALA A 229 28.48 21.03 -48.24
N ALA A 230 28.28 19.99 -49.06
CA ALA A 230 29.21 18.87 -49.28
C ALA A 230 30.35 19.29 -50.25
N PRO A 231 31.25 18.38 -50.72
CA PRO A 231 31.89 17.19 -50.14
C PRO A 231 33.44 17.25 -50.28
N ASN A 232 34.22 16.37 -49.62
CA ASN A 232 35.29 15.66 -50.35
C ASN A 232 35.89 14.43 -49.64
N SER A 233 36.32 13.51 -50.51
CA SER A 233 37.10 12.28 -50.42
C SER A 233 38.27 12.19 -49.43
N GLY A 234 38.57 10.96 -49.00
CA GLY A 234 39.90 10.57 -48.52
C GLY A 234 40.00 9.13 -48.05
N SER A 235 40.44 8.25 -48.93
CA SER A 235 40.81 6.85 -48.72
C SER A 235 41.83 6.63 -47.58
N GLY A 236 41.64 5.56 -46.81
CA GLY A 236 42.65 5.01 -45.89
C GLY A 236 42.40 3.52 -45.67
N THR A 237 43.38 2.73 -46.09
CA THR A 237 43.41 1.27 -46.24
C THR A 237 43.48 0.49 -44.92
N ALA A 238 43.13 -0.79 -45.01
CA ALA A 238 43.12 -1.82 -43.98
C ALA A 238 44.44 -2.01 -43.21
N ASP A 239 44.34 -2.52 -41.97
CA ASP A 239 45.03 -3.75 -41.56
C ASP A 239 44.24 -4.44 -40.42
N PRO A 240 44.18 -5.79 -40.39
CA PRO A 240 43.52 -6.60 -39.39
C PRO A 240 44.48 -6.94 -38.23
N ASP A 241 43.97 -7.70 -37.25
CA ASP A 241 44.66 -8.17 -36.04
C ASP A 241 44.54 -7.23 -34.83
N ASP A 242 43.51 -7.46 -34.01
CA ASP A 242 43.80 -7.95 -32.66
C ASP A 242 42.60 -8.67 -32.03
N VAL A 243 42.76 -9.99 -31.93
CA VAL A 243 41.91 -10.95 -31.26
C VAL A 243 42.43 -11.10 -29.84
N TRP A 244 41.68 -10.76 -28.80
CA TRP A 244 41.82 -11.42 -27.48
C TRP A 244 40.48 -11.50 -26.74
N MET A 245 40.37 -12.62 -26.03
CA MET A 245 39.24 -13.20 -25.30
C MET A 245 38.63 -12.30 -24.21
#